data_AF-A0A4Y2T3T8-F1
#
_entry.id   AF-A0A4Y2T3T8-F1
#
_cell.length_a   1.000
_cell.length_b   1.000
_cell.length_c   1.000
_cell.angle_alpha   90.00
_cell.angle_beta   90.00
_cell.angle_gamma   90.00
#
_symmetry.space_group_name_H-M   'P 1'
#
loop_
_entity.id
_entity.type
_entity.pdbx_description
1 polymer ?
#
loop_
_entity_poly.entity_id
_entity_poly.type
_entity_poly.pdbx_seq_one_letter_code
_entity_poly.pdbx_strand_id
1 'polypeptide(L)'
;MTGIHRGVTSILQKKINHEILTFHCIIHQEVLCAQTFPAEIADVMNLVIKIINSILVKAPYHRQFKDFLEEIDSQFSDLLLRWLSRGNVLQRFALCLSEIKTFLNEKVLTIPNWKTTNGCKNSTSW
;
A
#
# COMPACT_ATOMS: atom_id res chain seq x y z
N MET A 1 6.46 -21.06 -0.36
CA MET A 1 7.16 -22.28 -0.83
C MET A 1 6.27 -23.48 -0.56
N THR A 2 5.90 -24.21 -1.60
CA THR A 2 4.84 -25.23 -1.59
C THR A 2 5.33 -26.59 -1.10
N GLY A 3 4.60 -27.15 -0.14
CA GLY A 3 4.47 -28.59 0.13
C GLY A 3 5.51 -29.24 1.06
N ILE A 4 5.03 -29.84 2.15
CA ILE A 4 5.79 -30.62 3.15
C ILE A 4 6.65 -31.73 2.51
N HIS A 5 6.26 -32.26 1.35
CA HIS A 5 6.94 -33.40 0.70
C HIS A 5 7.77 -33.04 -0.54
N ARG A 6 7.63 -31.83 -1.09
CA ARG A 6 8.29 -31.41 -2.36
C ARG A 6 8.98 -30.04 -2.27
N GLY A 7 8.89 -29.36 -1.13
CA GLY A 7 9.54 -28.08 -0.92
C GLY A 7 11.06 -28.22 -0.74
N VAL A 8 11.80 -27.19 -1.13
CA VAL A 8 13.29 -27.13 -1.01
C VAL A 8 13.76 -27.52 0.39
N THR A 9 13.09 -27.04 1.45
CA THR A 9 13.39 -27.42 2.83
C THR A 9 13.33 -28.93 3.06
N SER A 10 12.25 -29.59 2.60
CA SER A 10 12.05 -31.02 2.81
C SER A 10 13.12 -31.88 2.12
N ILE A 11 13.58 -31.43 0.95
CA ILE A 11 14.66 -32.08 0.20
C ILE A 11 15.99 -31.87 0.94
N LEU A 12 16.22 -30.66 1.44
CA LEU A 12 17.45 -30.30 2.12
C LEU A 12 17.57 -31.05 3.46
N GLN A 13 16.51 -31.09 4.27
CA GLN A 13 16.43 -31.85 5.53
C GLN A 13 16.76 -33.34 5.31
N LYS A 14 16.18 -33.96 4.28
CA LYS A 14 16.47 -35.36 3.92
C LYS A 14 17.93 -35.60 3.52
N LYS A 15 18.56 -34.64 2.84
CA LYS A 15 19.96 -34.77 2.40
C LYS A 15 20.96 -34.57 3.53
N ILE A 16 20.70 -33.63 4.43
CA ILE A 16 21.64 -33.27 5.50
C ILE A 16 21.37 -34.04 6.81
N ASN A 17 20.23 -34.75 6.91
CA ASN A 17 19.79 -35.50 8.08
C ASN A 17 19.85 -34.68 9.39
N HIS A 18 19.51 -33.39 9.29
CA HIS A 18 19.48 -32.46 10.40
C HIS A 18 18.24 -31.58 10.30
N GLU A 19 17.76 -31.10 11.43
CA GLU A 19 16.63 -30.18 11.46
C GLU A 19 17.03 -28.85 10.81
N ILE A 20 16.17 -28.36 9.93
CA ILE A 20 16.38 -27.06 9.26
C ILE A 20 15.34 -26.10 9.79
N LEU A 21 15.80 -25.01 10.40
CA LEU A 21 14.96 -23.89 10.76
C LEU A 21 14.45 -23.22 9.48
N THR A 22 13.13 -23.22 9.31
CA THR A 22 12.47 -22.51 8.23
C THR A 22 11.79 -21.27 8.74
N PHE A 23 12.12 -20.15 8.12
CA PHE A 23 11.38 -18.91 8.27
C PHE A 23 10.60 -18.67 6.98
N HIS A 24 9.33 -18.33 7.12
CA HIS A 24 8.60 -17.77 6.00
C HIS A 24 9.06 -16.33 5.78
N CYS A 25 9.34 -15.97 4.53
CA CYS A 25 9.62 -14.58 4.20
C CYS A 25 8.41 -13.72 4.57
N ILE A 26 8.64 -12.66 5.36
CA ILE A 26 7.58 -11.78 5.84
C ILE A 26 6.76 -11.17 4.68
N ILE A 27 7.43 -10.86 3.56
CA ILE A 27 6.79 -10.35 2.34
C ILE A 27 5.83 -11.38 1.74
N HIS A 28 6.21 -12.67 1.76
CA HIS A 28 5.35 -13.73 1.25
C HIS A 28 4.12 -13.94 2.16
N GLN A 29 4.31 -13.88 3.47
CA GLN A 29 3.22 -13.97 4.44
C GLN A 29 2.26 -12.80 4.33
N GLU A 30 2.78 -11.59 4.12
CA GLU A 30 1.96 -10.40 3.90
C GLU A 30 1.11 -10.52 2.63
N VAL A 31 1.68 -11.04 1.54
CA VAL A 31 0.92 -11.29 0.29
C VAL A 31 -0.17 -12.33 0.51
N LEU A 32 0.11 -13.42 1.23
CA LEU A 32 -0.90 -14.44 1.56
C LEU A 32 -2.00 -13.88 2.47
N CYS A 33 -1.65 -13.10 3.48
CA CYS A 33 -2.62 -12.45 4.36
C CYS A 33 -3.50 -11.44 3.60
N ALA A 34 -2.93 -10.69 2.66
CA ALA A 34 -3.71 -9.76 1.84
C ALA A 34 -4.74 -10.48 0.94
N GLN A 35 -4.53 -11.76 0.61
CA GLN A 35 -5.51 -12.57 -0.14
C GLN A 35 -6.72 -13.00 0.70
N THR A 36 -6.63 -12.93 2.03
CA THR A 36 -7.75 -13.27 2.92
C THR A 36 -8.65 -12.07 3.22
N PHE A 37 -8.30 -10.87 2.75
CA PHE A 37 -9.11 -9.68 3.00
C PHE A 37 -10.40 -9.66 2.16
N PRO A 38 -11.50 -9.07 2.70
CA PRO A 38 -12.70 -8.80 1.93
C PRO A 38 -12.42 -8.00 0.65
N ALA A 39 -13.27 -8.18 -0.37
CA ALA A 39 -13.11 -7.54 -1.67
C ALA A 39 -13.09 -6.01 -1.55
N GLU A 40 -13.87 -5.44 -0.63
CA GLU A 40 -13.96 -4.02 -0.35
C GLU A 40 -12.60 -3.44 0.07
N ILE A 41 -11.83 -4.18 0.88
CA ILE A 41 -10.48 -3.76 1.29
C ILE A 41 -9.53 -3.81 0.10
N ALA A 42 -9.64 -4.85 -0.74
CA ALA A 42 -8.81 -4.95 -1.94
C ALA A 42 -9.09 -3.79 -2.91
N ASP A 43 -10.35 -3.38 -3.05
CA ASP A 43 -10.75 -2.25 -3.89
C ASP A 43 -10.21 -0.92 -3.37
N VAL A 44 -10.28 -0.68 -2.06
CA VAL A 44 -9.66 0.51 -1.43
C VAL A 44 -8.16 0.53 -1.67
N MET A 45 -7.47 -0.60 -1.48
CA MET A 45 -6.02 -0.69 -1.72
C MET A 45 -5.68 -0.44 -3.20
N ASN A 46 -6.46 -0.97 -4.13
CA ASN A 46 -6.28 -0.73 -5.56
C ASN A 46 -6.50 0.74 -5.92
N LEU A 47 -7.48 1.40 -5.30
CA LEU A 47 -7.71 2.84 -5.48
C LEU A 47 -6.53 3.66 -4.95
N VAL A 48 -6.03 3.36 -3.75
CA VAL A 48 -4.84 4.01 -3.17
C VAL A 48 -3.65 3.89 -4.12
N ILE A 49 -3.37 2.68 -4.61
CA ILE A 49 -2.28 2.43 -5.57
C ILE A 49 -2.48 3.22 -6.85
N LYS A 50 -3.70 3.29 -7.40
CA LYS A 50 -4.00 4.09 -8.59
C LYS A 50 -3.75 5.58 -8.38
N ILE A 51 -4.15 6.13 -7.24
CA ILE A 51 -3.93 7.54 -6.91
C ILE A 51 -2.43 7.83 -6.79
N ILE A 52 -1.70 7.00 -6.05
CA ILE A 52 -0.26 7.21 -5.89
C ILE A 52 0.45 7.06 -7.24
N ASN A 53 0.09 6.06 -8.06
CA ASN A 53 0.66 5.91 -9.39
C ASN A 53 0.36 7.09 -10.32
N SER A 54 -0.80 7.75 -10.22
CA SER A 54 -1.11 8.93 -11.06
C SER A 54 -0.17 10.11 -10.77
N ILE A 55 0.31 10.22 -9.53
CA ILE A 55 1.29 11.21 -9.08
C ILE A 55 2.72 10.77 -9.47
N LEU A 56 3.08 9.51 -9.18
CA LEU A 56 4.47 9.04 -9.31
C LEU A 56 4.89 8.66 -10.73
N VAL A 57 3.99 8.17 -11.58
CA VAL A 57 4.34 7.68 -12.94
C VAL A 57 4.79 8.83 -13.82
N LYS A 58 4.25 10.04 -13.61
CA LYS A 58 4.61 11.23 -14.38
C LYS A 58 5.73 11.96 -13.65
N ALA A 59 6.95 11.88 -14.16
CA ALA A 59 8.13 12.57 -13.62
C ALA A 59 7.91 14.04 -13.21
N PRO A 60 7.22 14.91 -14.01
CA PRO A 60 6.96 16.27 -13.57
C PRO A 60 6.01 16.36 -12.37
N TYR A 61 5.01 15.48 -12.28
CA TYR A 61 4.09 15.46 -11.13
C TYR A 61 4.77 14.92 -9.88
N HIS A 62 5.61 13.90 -10.02
CA HIS A 62 6.39 13.40 -8.90
C HIS A 62 7.29 14.48 -8.31
N ARG A 63 8.02 15.21 -9.16
CA ARG A 63 8.88 16.32 -8.72
C ARG A 63 8.07 17.44 -8.06
N GLN A 64 7.00 17.91 -8.71
CA GLN A 64 6.14 18.95 -8.15
C GLN A 64 5.49 18.54 -6.84
N PHE A 65 5.15 17.26 -6.69
CA PHE A 65 4.60 16.74 -5.44
C PHE A 65 5.65 16.72 -4.32
N LYS A 66 6.91 16.38 -4.64
CA LYS A 66 8.01 16.51 -3.67
C LYS A 66 8.22 17.95 -3.23
N ASP A 67 8.33 18.85 -4.19
CA ASP A 67 8.53 20.28 -3.92
C ASP A 67 7.38 20.81 -3.04
N PHE A 68 6.14 20.41 -3.32
CA PHE A 68 4.96 20.73 -2.51
C PHE A 68 5.03 20.17 -1.08
N LEU A 69 5.45 18.91 -0.91
CA LEU A 69 5.60 18.30 0.41
C LEU A 69 6.70 18.98 1.25
N GLU A 70 7.78 19.42 0.62
CA GLU A 70 8.84 20.19 1.27
C GLU A 70 8.37 21.60 1.67
N GLU A 71 7.59 22.27 0.82
CA GLU A 71 7.06 23.62 1.10
C GLU A 71 6.17 23.68 2.34
N ILE A 72 5.36 22.63 2.55
CA ILE A 72 4.44 22.54 3.70
C ILE A 72 5.05 21.85 4.92
N ASP A 73 6.37 21.57 4.90
CA ASP A 73 7.09 20.83 5.94
C ASP A 73 6.39 19.51 6.34
N SER A 74 5.97 18.74 5.32
CA SER A 74 5.25 17.48 5.55
C SER A 74 6.17 16.46 6.23
N GLN A 75 5.56 15.58 7.04
CA GLN A 75 6.26 14.47 7.69
C GLN A 75 7.01 13.57 6.69
N PHE A 76 6.55 13.49 5.44
CA PHE A 76 7.16 12.69 4.40
C PHE A 76 7.63 13.58 3.25
N SER A 77 8.84 13.34 2.77
CA SER A 77 9.38 14.00 1.57
C SER A 77 9.01 13.27 0.26
N ASP A 78 8.38 12.08 0.33
CA ASP A 78 7.97 11.30 -0.84
C ASP A 78 6.97 10.17 -0.52
N LEU A 79 6.15 9.81 -1.51
CA LEU A 79 5.31 8.62 -1.54
C LEU A 79 6.07 7.45 -2.20
N LEU A 80 6.98 6.79 -1.49
CA LEU A 80 7.71 5.64 -2.05
C LEU A 80 6.84 4.36 -2.06
N LEU A 81 6.53 3.81 -3.24
CA LEU A 81 5.80 2.54 -3.37
C LEU A 81 6.69 1.29 -3.45
N ARG A 82 7.93 1.41 -3.97
CA ARG A 82 8.70 0.27 -4.49
C ARG A 82 9.19 -0.73 -3.43
N TRP A 83 9.19 -0.35 -2.16
CA TRP A 83 9.78 -1.15 -1.07
C TRP A 83 8.91 -1.24 0.17
N LEU A 84 7.65 -0.80 0.08
CA LEU A 84 6.74 -0.80 1.21
C LEU A 84 5.77 -1.99 1.12
N SER A 85 5.49 -2.55 2.30
CA SER A 85 4.31 -3.39 2.51
C SER A 85 3.04 -2.64 2.10
N ARG A 86 2.01 -3.36 1.70
CA ARG A 86 0.67 -2.79 1.45
C ARG A 86 0.17 -2.00 2.65
N GLY A 87 0.43 -2.51 3.86
CA GLY A 87 0.13 -1.81 5.11
C GLY A 87 0.86 -0.46 5.24
N ASN A 88 2.17 -0.42 4.97
CA ASN A 88 2.93 0.83 5.03
C ASN A 88 2.53 1.82 3.95
N VAL A 89 2.18 1.34 2.74
CA VAL A 89 1.61 2.19 1.68
C VAL A 89 0.33 2.85 2.15
N LEU A 90 -0.60 2.06 2.71
CA LEU A 90 -1.87 2.59 3.22
C LEU A 90 -1.67 3.58 4.37
N GLN A 91 -0.77 3.28 5.30
CA GLN A 91 -0.45 4.15 6.43
C GLN A 91 0.09 5.50 5.95
N ARG A 92 1.09 5.50 5.05
CA ARG A 92 1.63 6.74 4.49
C ARG A 92 0.59 7.52 3.70
N PHE A 93 -0.22 6.83 2.90
CA PHE A 93 -1.31 7.46 2.17
C PHE A 93 -2.32 8.14 3.10
N ALA A 94 -2.68 7.49 4.21
CA ALA A 94 -3.60 8.05 5.20
C ALA A 94 -3.02 9.28 5.89
N LEU A 95 -1.72 9.25 6.24
CA LEU A 95 -1.03 10.37 6.86
C LEU A 95 -0.87 11.56 5.90
N CYS A 96 -0.60 11.31 4.62
CA CYS A 96 -0.50 12.34 3.57
C CYS A 96 -1.83 12.67 2.88
N LEU A 97 -2.98 12.21 3.40
CA LEU A 97 -4.24 12.26 2.66
C LEU A 97 -4.66 13.71 2.36
N SER A 98 -4.36 14.64 3.27
CA SER A 98 -4.71 16.05 3.09
C SER A 98 -3.88 16.71 1.99
N GLU A 99 -2.57 16.43 2.00
CA GLU A 99 -1.56 16.89 1.06
C GLU A 99 -1.85 16.36 -0.35
N ILE A 100 -2.16 15.06 -0.45
CA ILE A 100 -2.54 14.41 -1.70
C ILE A 100 -3.81 15.05 -2.26
N LYS A 101 -4.82 15.31 -1.43
CA LYS A 101 -6.07 15.96 -1.88
C LYS A 101 -5.81 17.37 -2.40
N THR A 102 -5.02 18.17 -1.68
CA THR A 102 -4.65 19.54 -2.10
C THR A 102 -3.93 19.51 -3.45
N PHE A 103 -2.88 18.70 -3.57
CA PHE A 103 -2.10 18.59 -4.81
C PHE A 103 -2.96 18.13 -6.01
N LEU A 104 -3.81 17.13 -5.83
CA LEU A 104 -4.65 16.62 -6.92
C LEU A 104 -5.70 17.64 -7.38
N ASN A 105 -6.24 18.44 -6.46
CA ASN A 105 -7.17 19.53 -6.80
C ASN A 105 -6.48 20.61 -7.64
N GLU A 106 -5.25 20.99 -7.31
CA GLU A 106 -4.47 21.98 -8.07
C GLU A 106 -4.13 21.52 -9.49
N LYS A 107 -3.84 20.22 -9.67
CA LYS A 107 -3.48 19.66 -10.98
C LYS A 107 -4.66 19.29 -11.87
N VAL A 108 -5.90 19.50 -11.40
CA VAL A 108 -7.15 19.08 -12.08
C VAL A 108 -7.07 17.61 -12.52
N LEU A 109 -6.38 16.77 -11.75
CA LEU A 109 -6.33 15.35 -12.04
C LEU A 109 -7.66 14.75 -11.60
N THR A 110 -8.41 14.19 -12.56
CA THR A 110 -9.65 13.48 -12.26
C THR A 110 -9.33 12.24 -11.44
N ILE A 111 -9.47 12.38 -10.13
CA ILE A 111 -9.40 11.26 -9.20
C ILE A 111 -10.55 10.31 -9.59
N PRO A 112 -10.29 9.05 -9.96
CA PRO A 112 -11.36 8.11 -10.26
C PRO A 112 -12.25 7.94 -9.02
N ASN A 113 -13.47 8.50 -9.08
CA ASN A 113 -14.62 8.30 -8.18
C ASN A 113 -14.36 8.15 -6.67
N TRP A 114 -14.02 9.26 -5.97
CA TRP A 114 -14.23 9.35 -4.50
C TRP A 114 -15.33 10.35 -4.10
N LYS A 115 -15.89 11.11 -5.06
CA LYS A 115 -16.87 12.19 -4.79
C LYS A 115 -18.27 11.73 -4.35
N THR A 116 -18.45 10.47 -3.96
CA THR A 116 -19.76 9.97 -3.50
C THR A 116 -19.64 9.08 -2.27
N THR A 117 -19.29 9.67 -1.13
CA THR A 117 -19.78 9.22 0.18
C THR A 117 -20.27 10.42 0.99
N ASN A 118 -21.21 11.17 0.41
CA ASN A 118 -22.10 12.03 1.19
C ASN A 118 -23.17 11.11 1.79
N GLY A 119 -22.89 10.49 2.94
CA GLY A 119 -23.78 9.46 3.46
C GLY A 119 -23.50 8.85 4.83
N CYS A 120 -22.68 9.46 5.69
CA CYS A 120 -22.76 9.17 7.13
C CYS A 120 -23.23 10.43 7.84
N LYS A 121 -24.54 10.66 7.80
CA LYS A 121 -25.21 11.54 8.76
C LYS A 121 -25.18 10.84 10.11
N ASN A 122 -24.51 11.49 11.06
CA ASN A 122 -24.77 11.53 12.50
C ASN A 122 -25.74 10.46 13.06
N SER A 123 -25.21 9.57 13.89
CA SER A 123 -25.99 8.95 14.97
C SER A 123 -25.21 9.04 16.27
N THR A 124 -25.23 10.22 16.87
CA THR A 124 -25.27 10.35 18.33
C THR A 124 -26.67 9.94 18.78
N SER A 125 -26.81 8.81 19.48
CA SER A 125 -27.88 8.52 20.46
C SER A 125 -27.81 7.05 20.91
N TRP A 126 -27.30 6.85 22.14
CA TRP A 126 -27.16 5.64 22.98
C TRP A 126 -26.17 4.56 22.54
#